data_AF-A0A258GVU1-F1
#
_entry.id   AF-A0A258GVU1-F1
#
_cell.length_a   1.000
_cell.length_b   1.000
_cell.length_c   1.000
_cell.angle_alpha   90.00
_cell.angle_beta   90.00
_cell.angle_gamma   90.00
#
_symmetry.space_group_name_H-M   'P 1'
#
loop_
_entity.id
_entity.type
_entity.pdbx_description
1 polymer ?
#
loop_
_entity_poly.entity_id
_entity_poly.type
_entity_poly.pdbx_seq_one_letter_code
_entity_poly.pdbx_strand_id
1 'polypeptide(L)'
;MTFQELLQGIPGVTETVAAMPEMWPISLLQDIYAPFGALHLVGLALMGGAVLLLNLRLMGNNVTSQTLPDVERSTRPWLIAGLAIVLGTGIIIGMLNSYKLYTSVPFFAKIMALIGATIFSFGVTNVLAKAGGKASVGVLVAGGIAMAFWLLSLGTFYGDPITSAGLFHPISAGYALLVIYGMRTRWIAAATFLLLFGGLFVMYWIVGFDTYEPIFDTISFSVNIAGALIMVALYGAEIYLGRAEEATPTAKLIALFSLLAWVTVAAGGRWVGFGG
;
A
#
# COMPACT_ATOMS: atom_id res chain seq x y z
N MET A 1 8.25 -9.86 12.41
CA MET A 1 7.47 -9.15 13.43
C MET A 1 6.01 -9.46 13.23
N THR A 2 5.39 -10.08 14.23
CA THR A 2 3.95 -10.39 14.29
C THR A 2 3.32 -9.69 15.49
N PHE A 3 1.98 -9.66 15.58
CA PHE A 3 1.32 -9.17 16.80
C PHE A 3 1.54 -10.12 17.98
N GLN A 4 1.72 -11.41 17.73
CA GLN A 4 2.11 -12.37 18.75
C GLN A 4 3.44 -12.01 19.40
N GLU A 5 4.48 -11.77 18.61
CA GLU A 5 5.79 -11.35 19.10
C GLU A 5 5.71 -10.01 19.86
N LEU A 6 4.89 -9.07 19.37
CA LEU A 6 4.70 -7.78 20.02
C LEU A 6 3.99 -7.88 21.38
N LEU A 7 3.04 -8.81 21.52
CA LEU A 7 2.17 -8.91 22.70
C LEU A 7 2.50 -10.11 23.61
N GLN A 8 3.57 -10.86 23.33
CA GLN A 8 3.97 -12.07 24.06
C GLN A 8 4.12 -11.90 25.58
N GLY A 9 4.39 -10.67 26.05
CA GLY A 9 4.56 -10.36 27.48
C GLY A 9 3.25 -10.09 28.23
N ILE A 10 2.09 -10.11 27.57
CA ILE A 10 0.79 -9.81 28.19
C ILE A 10 0.06 -11.14 28.51
N PRO A 11 -0.14 -11.48 29.80
CA PRO A 11 -0.80 -12.72 30.19
C PRO A 11 -2.22 -12.84 29.64
N GLY A 12 -2.58 -14.01 29.11
CA GLY A 12 -3.95 -14.29 28.65
C GLY A 12 -4.31 -13.79 27.25
N VAL A 13 -3.43 -13.01 26.59
CA VAL A 13 -3.75 -12.42 25.27
C VAL A 13 -3.84 -13.49 24.19
N THR A 14 -2.91 -14.44 24.14
CA THR A 14 -2.90 -15.49 23.13
C THR A 14 -4.17 -16.34 23.22
N GLU A 15 -4.57 -16.70 24.44
CA GLU A 15 -5.78 -17.49 24.72
C GLU A 15 -7.04 -16.71 24.34
N THR A 16 -7.10 -15.43 24.71
CA THR A 16 -8.23 -14.55 24.38
C THR A 16 -8.38 -14.37 22.87
N VAL A 17 -7.27 -14.16 22.17
CA VAL A 17 -7.24 -14.04 20.72
C VAL A 17 -7.65 -15.36 20.07
N ALA A 18 -7.17 -16.50 20.55
CA ALA A 18 -7.52 -17.81 20.00
C ALA A 18 -9.03 -18.12 20.15
N ALA A 19 -9.64 -17.78 21.29
CA ALA A 19 -11.06 -18.02 21.55
C ALA A 19 -12.00 -17.02 20.86
N MET A 20 -11.47 -15.90 20.35
CA MET A 20 -12.27 -14.77 19.86
C MET A 20 -13.36 -15.11 18.82
N PRO A 21 -13.12 -15.99 17.82
CA PRO A 21 -14.14 -16.33 16.83
C PRO A 21 -15.35 -17.09 17.43
N GLU A 22 -15.17 -17.72 18.60
CA GLU A 22 -16.18 -18.51 19.29
C GLU A 22 -16.96 -17.68 20.33
N MET A 23 -16.42 -16.53 20.75
CA MET A 23 -17.04 -15.67 21.76
C MET A 23 -18.33 -15.02 21.24
N TRP A 24 -19.38 -14.96 22.07
CA TRP A 24 -20.56 -14.17 21.76
C TRP A 24 -20.26 -12.67 21.88
N PRO A 25 -20.74 -11.80 20.98
CA PRO A 25 -21.61 -12.07 19.82
C PRO A 25 -20.85 -12.35 18.51
N ILE A 26 -19.52 -12.47 18.53
CA ILE A 26 -18.68 -12.65 17.33
C ILE A 26 -19.05 -13.95 16.59
N SER A 27 -19.29 -15.03 17.33
CA SER A 27 -19.69 -16.32 16.76
C SER A 27 -20.96 -16.26 15.90
N LEU A 28 -21.87 -15.32 16.17
CA LEU A 28 -23.09 -15.12 15.36
C LEU A 28 -22.80 -14.57 13.95
N LEU A 29 -21.59 -14.03 13.72
CA LEU A 29 -21.21 -13.39 12.46
C LEU A 29 -20.50 -14.35 11.48
N GLN A 30 -20.17 -15.58 11.91
CA GLN A 30 -19.46 -16.55 11.06
C GLN A 30 -20.24 -16.90 9.78
N ASP A 31 -21.55 -17.16 9.91
CA ASP A 31 -22.41 -17.56 8.78
C ASP A 31 -22.59 -16.46 7.72
N ILE A 32 -22.33 -15.20 8.11
CA ILE A 32 -22.46 -14.02 7.24
C ILE A 32 -21.10 -13.36 6.95
N TYR A 33 -20.01 -14.12 7.02
CA TYR A 33 -18.66 -13.65 6.72
C TYR A 33 -18.53 -13.04 5.31
N ALA A 34 -19.08 -13.72 4.29
CA ALA A 34 -18.89 -13.34 2.89
C ALA A 34 -19.41 -11.92 2.54
N PRO A 35 -20.60 -11.50 2.99
CA PRO A 35 -21.06 -10.11 2.87
C PRO A 35 -20.06 -9.07 3.40
N PHE A 36 -19.40 -9.31 4.53
CA PHE A 36 -18.40 -8.38 5.07
C PHE A 36 -17.18 -8.29 4.16
N GLY A 37 -16.72 -9.42 3.61
CA GLY A 37 -15.63 -9.44 2.63
C GLY A 37 -15.97 -8.64 1.36
N ALA A 38 -17.17 -8.82 0.82
CA ALA A 38 -17.63 -8.07 -0.35
C ALA A 38 -17.70 -6.56 -0.06
N LEU A 39 -18.29 -6.19 1.08
CA LEU A 39 -18.39 -4.79 1.50
C LEU A 39 -17.00 -4.18 1.77
N HIS A 40 -16.05 -4.96 2.30
CA HIS A 40 -14.66 -4.54 2.48
C HIS A 40 -14.00 -4.15 1.16
N LEU A 41 -14.20 -4.96 0.11
CA LEU A 41 -13.68 -4.67 -1.24
C LEU A 41 -14.31 -3.40 -1.85
N VAL A 42 -15.61 -3.17 -1.62
CA VAL A 42 -16.27 -1.91 -2.02
C VAL A 42 -15.61 -0.71 -1.33
N GLY A 43 -15.36 -0.82 -0.02
CA GLY A 43 -14.65 0.23 0.74
C GLY A 43 -13.24 0.50 0.19
N LEU A 44 -12.49 -0.56 -0.15
CA LEU A 44 -11.17 -0.44 -0.76
C LEU A 44 -11.23 0.24 -2.14
N ALA A 45 -12.23 -0.07 -2.96
CA ALA A 45 -12.39 0.56 -4.27
C ALA A 45 -12.72 2.06 -4.16
N LEU A 46 -13.65 2.43 -3.27
CA LEU A 46 -14.02 3.83 -3.03
C LEU A 46 -12.83 4.65 -2.53
N MET A 47 -12.13 4.12 -1.51
CA MET A 47 -10.96 4.77 -0.93
C MET A 47 -9.81 4.84 -1.94
N GLY A 48 -9.53 3.74 -2.66
CA GLY A 48 -8.48 3.67 -3.66
C GLY A 48 -8.68 4.68 -4.80
N GLY A 49 -9.90 4.84 -5.30
CA GLY A 49 -10.24 5.85 -6.30
C GLY A 49 -10.04 7.28 -5.79
N ALA A 50 -10.48 7.58 -4.55
CA ALA A 50 -10.32 8.89 -3.94
C ALA A 50 -8.84 9.26 -3.74
N VAL A 51 -8.04 8.33 -3.22
CA VAL A 51 -6.59 8.49 -3.04
C VAL A 51 -5.90 8.66 -4.40
N LEU A 52 -6.23 7.83 -5.39
CA LEU A 52 -5.60 7.86 -6.71
C LEU A 52 -5.81 9.22 -7.40
N LEU A 53 -7.04 9.71 -7.45
CA LEU A 53 -7.39 10.97 -8.11
C LEU A 53 -6.67 12.16 -7.49
N LEU A 54 -6.68 12.27 -6.15
CA LEU A 54 -6.03 13.39 -5.47
C LEU A 54 -4.50 13.36 -5.66
N ASN A 55 -3.88 12.18 -5.52
CA ASN A 55 -2.44 12.06 -5.62
C ASN A 55 -1.94 12.24 -7.06
N LEU A 56 -2.65 11.75 -8.08
CA LEU A 56 -2.32 12.04 -9.48
C LEU A 56 -2.39 13.54 -9.78
N ARG A 57 -3.38 14.25 -9.20
CA ARG A 57 -3.46 15.71 -9.32
C ARG A 57 -2.30 16.40 -8.61
N LEU A 58 -1.91 15.97 -7.42
CA LEU A 58 -0.74 16.47 -6.69
C LEU A 58 0.59 16.21 -7.42
N MET A 59 0.67 15.11 -8.18
CA MET A 59 1.82 14.83 -9.03
C MET A 59 1.88 15.79 -10.24
N GLY A 60 0.81 16.51 -10.56
CA GLY A 60 0.72 17.41 -11.70
C GLY A 60 0.15 16.74 -12.96
N ASN A 61 -0.49 15.57 -12.83
CA ASN A 61 -1.24 14.99 -13.94
C ASN A 61 -2.53 15.81 -14.17
N ASN A 62 -2.85 16.09 -15.44
CA ASN A 62 -4.05 16.81 -15.85
C ASN A 62 -5.26 15.88 -16.03
N VAL A 63 -5.44 14.93 -15.11
CA VAL A 63 -6.61 14.02 -15.07
C VAL A 63 -7.94 14.76 -14.85
N THR A 64 -7.89 16.02 -14.40
CA THR A 64 -9.07 16.88 -14.22
C THR A 64 -8.70 18.35 -14.37
N SER A 65 -9.65 19.18 -14.80
CA SER A 65 -9.54 20.64 -14.88
C SER A 65 -9.74 21.34 -13.53
N GLN A 66 -10.15 20.61 -12.49
CA GLN A 66 -10.40 21.16 -11.15
C GLN A 66 -9.12 21.57 -10.42
N THR A 67 -9.25 22.54 -9.51
CA THR A 67 -8.15 22.95 -8.64
C THR A 67 -7.84 21.88 -7.58
N LEU A 68 -6.64 21.89 -6.99
CA LEU A 68 -6.27 20.94 -5.94
C LEU A 68 -7.26 20.93 -4.74
N PRO A 69 -7.68 22.10 -4.21
CA PRO A 69 -8.72 22.14 -3.17
C PRO A 69 -10.07 21.54 -3.60
N ASP A 70 -10.48 21.75 -4.85
CA ASP A 70 -11.75 21.20 -5.35
C ASP A 70 -11.69 19.68 -5.44
N VAL A 71 -10.60 19.13 -5.97
CA VAL A 71 -10.39 17.67 -6.03
C VAL A 71 -10.37 17.07 -4.63
N GLU A 72 -9.69 17.70 -3.66
CA GLU A 72 -9.71 17.25 -2.26
C GLU A 72 -11.13 17.26 -1.69
N ARG A 73 -11.87 18.35 -1.89
CA ARG A 73 -13.24 18.48 -1.37
C ARG A 73 -14.18 17.42 -1.97
N SER A 74 -14.03 17.11 -3.25
CA SER A 74 -14.82 16.11 -3.94
C SER A 74 -14.45 14.68 -3.57
N THR A 75 -13.16 14.40 -3.35
CA THR A 75 -12.68 13.04 -3.04
C THR A 75 -12.74 12.68 -1.55
N ARG A 76 -12.67 13.67 -0.65
CA ARG A 76 -12.61 13.47 0.80
C ARG A 76 -13.79 12.67 1.38
N PRO A 77 -15.07 12.91 1.03
CA PRO A 77 -16.17 12.10 1.56
C PRO A 77 -16.04 10.61 1.19
N TRP A 78 -15.56 10.32 -0.02
CA TRP A 78 -15.36 8.94 -0.50
C TRP A 78 -14.16 8.27 0.18
N LEU A 79 -13.09 9.01 0.43
CA LEU A 79 -11.96 8.55 1.25
C LEU A 79 -12.43 8.19 2.67
N ILE A 80 -13.21 9.05 3.32
CA ILE A 80 -13.72 8.81 4.68
C ILE A 80 -14.69 7.63 4.70
N ALA A 81 -15.66 7.60 3.79
CA ALA A 81 -16.64 6.52 3.70
C ALA A 81 -15.96 5.17 3.41
N GLY A 82 -15.06 5.13 2.43
CA GLY A 82 -14.29 3.93 2.10
C GLY A 82 -13.45 3.44 3.27
N LEU A 83 -12.73 4.34 3.96
CA LEU A 83 -11.96 3.98 5.15
C LEU A 83 -12.85 3.48 6.29
N ALA A 84 -13.99 4.13 6.56
CA ALA A 84 -14.92 3.70 7.60
C ALA A 84 -15.46 2.29 7.31
N ILE A 85 -15.80 2.01 6.05
CA ILE A 85 -16.22 0.68 5.61
C ILE A 85 -15.09 -0.34 5.82
N VAL A 86 -13.87 -0.03 5.35
CA VAL A 86 -12.70 -0.92 5.45
C VAL A 86 -12.34 -1.22 6.89
N LEU A 87 -12.35 -0.22 7.78
CA LEU A 87 -12.06 -0.41 9.20
C LEU A 87 -13.16 -1.22 9.89
N GLY A 88 -14.43 -0.84 9.70
CA GLY A 88 -15.55 -1.53 10.33
C GLY A 88 -15.63 -3.00 9.93
N THR A 89 -15.61 -3.28 8.62
CA THR A 89 -15.61 -4.65 8.10
C THR A 89 -14.32 -5.39 8.43
N GLY A 90 -13.16 -4.71 8.40
CA GLY A 90 -11.86 -5.30 8.72
C GLY A 90 -11.74 -5.75 10.18
N ILE A 91 -12.32 -5.01 11.12
CA ILE A 91 -12.41 -5.42 12.53
C ILE A 91 -13.25 -6.69 12.66
N ILE A 92 -14.41 -6.76 12.00
CA ILE A 92 -15.28 -7.95 12.03
C ILE A 92 -14.56 -9.17 11.43
N ILE A 93 -14.00 -9.03 10.22
CA ILE A 93 -13.22 -10.07 9.55
C ILE A 93 -12.05 -10.51 10.44
N GLY A 94 -11.42 -9.55 11.12
CA GLY A 94 -10.29 -9.80 11.99
C GLY A 94 -10.65 -10.55 13.25
N MET A 95 -11.77 -10.24 13.89
CA MET A 95 -12.26 -11.01 15.04
C MET A 95 -12.61 -12.46 14.66
N LEU A 96 -13.16 -12.66 13.46
CA LEU A 96 -13.51 -14.00 12.94
C LEU A 96 -12.30 -14.85 12.54
N ASN A 97 -11.13 -14.22 12.36
CA ASN A 97 -9.87 -14.89 11.96
C ASN A 97 -8.70 -14.50 12.88
N SER A 98 -9.03 -14.18 14.14
CA SER A 98 -8.15 -13.48 15.09
C SER A 98 -6.78 -14.13 15.26
N TYR A 99 -6.73 -15.45 15.51
CA TYR A 99 -5.48 -16.16 15.73
C TYR A 99 -4.59 -16.15 14.49
N LYS A 100 -5.17 -16.41 13.32
CA LYS A 100 -4.46 -16.33 12.04
C LYS A 100 -3.86 -14.95 11.83
N LEU A 101 -4.60 -13.88 12.10
CA LEU A 101 -4.09 -12.52 11.93
C LEU A 101 -3.05 -12.14 12.98
N TYR A 102 -3.17 -12.67 14.19
CA TYR A 102 -2.26 -12.42 15.30
C TYR A 102 -0.85 -12.98 15.05
N THR A 103 -0.75 -14.15 14.44
CA THR A 103 0.53 -14.79 14.06
C THR A 103 1.06 -14.31 12.70
N SER A 104 0.24 -13.62 11.91
CA SER A 104 0.57 -13.28 10.53
C SER A 104 1.50 -12.05 10.38
N VAL A 105 2.70 -12.28 9.86
CA VAL A 105 3.62 -11.21 9.40
C VAL A 105 2.96 -10.24 8.39
N PRO A 106 2.33 -10.69 7.30
CA PRO A 106 1.75 -9.77 6.32
C PRO A 106 0.57 -8.97 6.89
N PHE A 107 -0.13 -9.49 7.90
CA PHE A 107 -1.15 -8.71 8.61
C PHE A 107 -0.51 -7.58 9.44
N PHE A 108 0.56 -7.87 10.18
CA PHE A 108 1.32 -6.84 10.90
C PHE A 108 1.81 -5.74 9.95
N ALA A 109 2.45 -6.14 8.84
CA ALA A 109 2.92 -5.22 7.82
C ALA A 109 1.77 -4.37 7.24
N LYS A 110 0.61 -4.98 6.95
CA LYS A 110 -0.60 -4.29 6.48
C LYS A 110 -1.06 -3.21 7.46
N ILE A 111 -1.09 -3.50 8.77
CA ILE A 111 -1.51 -2.52 9.78
C ILE A 111 -0.53 -1.35 9.87
N MET A 112 0.78 -1.61 9.84
CA MET A 112 1.78 -0.54 9.81
C MET A 112 1.64 0.33 8.54
N ALA A 113 1.44 -0.28 7.38
CA ALA A 113 1.17 0.46 6.15
C ALA A 113 -0.14 1.25 6.22
N LEU A 114 -1.19 0.72 6.85
CA LEU A 114 -2.48 1.40 7.00
C LEU A 114 -2.36 2.66 7.86
N ILE A 115 -1.61 2.58 8.96
CA ILE A 115 -1.30 3.75 9.80
C ILE A 115 -0.52 4.78 8.97
N GLY A 116 0.53 4.37 8.27
CA GLY A 116 1.30 5.28 7.40
C GLY A 116 0.44 5.92 6.30
N ALA A 117 -0.35 5.12 5.58
CA ALA A 117 -1.18 5.55 4.45
C ALA A 117 -2.31 6.50 4.89
N THR A 118 -2.91 6.27 6.06
CA THR A 118 -3.92 7.18 6.63
C THR A 118 -3.31 8.51 7.07
N ILE A 119 -2.12 8.50 7.69
CA ILE A 119 -1.38 9.74 8.00
C ILE A 119 -1.01 10.47 6.72
N PHE A 120 -0.46 9.78 5.70
CA PHE A 120 -0.20 10.37 4.38
C PHE A 120 -1.46 11.01 3.80
N SER A 121 -2.62 10.36 3.89
CA SER A 121 -3.84 10.88 3.30
C SER A 121 -4.36 12.12 4.03
N PHE A 122 -4.63 11.99 5.34
CA PHE A 122 -5.30 13.04 6.10
C PHE A 122 -4.36 14.09 6.65
N GLY A 123 -3.16 13.71 7.08
CA GLY A 123 -2.15 14.59 7.67
C GLY A 123 -1.23 15.26 6.65
N VAL A 124 -1.12 14.70 5.44
CA VAL A 124 -0.16 15.17 4.43
C VAL A 124 -0.85 15.62 3.15
N THR A 125 -1.41 14.72 2.32
CA THR A 125 -1.90 15.03 0.96
C THR A 125 -3.15 15.91 0.98
N ASN A 126 -4.10 15.66 1.88
CA ASN A 126 -5.30 16.50 2.00
C ASN A 126 -4.95 17.91 2.49
N VAL A 127 -4.03 18.02 3.46
CA VAL A 127 -3.56 19.32 3.96
C VAL A 127 -2.80 20.08 2.87
N LEU A 128 -1.94 19.39 2.15
CA LEU A 128 -1.16 19.93 1.04
C LEU A 128 -2.07 20.42 -0.10
N ALA A 129 -3.10 19.65 -0.45
CA ALA A 129 -4.06 20.00 -1.48
C ALA A 129 -4.87 21.26 -1.11
N LYS A 130 -5.35 21.36 0.13
CA LYS A 130 -6.03 22.57 0.65
C LYS A 130 -5.13 23.80 0.64
N ALA A 131 -3.83 23.62 0.87
CA ALA A 131 -2.82 24.67 0.84
C ALA A 131 -2.32 25.00 -0.58
N GLY A 132 -2.94 24.45 -1.64
CA GLY A 132 -2.53 24.68 -3.03
C GLY A 132 -1.13 24.14 -3.36
N GLY A 133 -0.73 23.02 -2.75
CA GLY A 133 0.56 22.36 -3.02
C GLY A 133 1.75 22.87 -2.19
N LYS A 134 1.54 23.79 -1.25
CA LYS A 134 2.59 24.33 -0.37
C LYS A 134 2.78 23.47 0.88
N ALA A 135 3.95 22.86 1.03
CA ALA A 135 4.28 22.04 2.19
C ALA A 135 4.63 22.92 3.40
N SER A 136 3.92 22.75 4.51
CA SER A 136 4.28 23.33 5.81
C SER A 136 5.19 22.40 6.60
N VAL A 137 5.84 22.90 7.65
CA VAL A 137 6.65 22.08 8.57
C VAL A 137 5.81 20.95 9.17
N GLY A 138 4.56 21.22 9.56
CA GLY A 138 3.66 20.20 10.09
C GLY A 138 3.37 19.07 9.09
N VAL A 139 3.21 19.40 7.80
CA VAL A 139 3.04 18.41 6.71
C VAL A 139 4.29 17.55 6.56
N LEU A 140 5.48 18.14 6.66
CA LEU A 140 6.74 17.40 6.58
C LEU A 140 6.95 16.47 7.78
N VAL A 141 6.62 16.92 8.99
CA VAL A 141 6.68 16.09 10.21
C VAL A 141 5.70 14.92 10.10
N ALA A 142 4.45 15.18 9.73
CA ALA A 142 3.47 14.12 9.50
C ALA A 142 3.91 13.15 8.40
N GLY A 143 4.52 13.65 7.32
CA GLY A 143 5.11 12.85 6.26
C GLY A 143 6.26 11.97 6.74
N GLY A 144 7.13 12.48 7.62
CA GLY A 144 8.20 11.70 8.24
C GLY A 144 7.67 10.57 9.12
N ILE A 145 6.64 10.84 9.93
CA ILE A 145 5.97 9.83 10.76
C ILE A 145 5.31 8.76 9.87
N ALA A 146 4.56 9.18 8.85
CA ALA A 146 3.92 8.27 7.89
C ALA A 146 4.95 7.38 7.17
N MET A 147 6.07 7.98 6.77
CA MET A 147 7.19 7.28 6.15
C MET A 147 7.79 6.23 7.08
N ALA A 148 7.98 6.54 8.37
CA ALA A 148 8.52 5.57 9.34
C ALA A 148 7.62 4.33 9.46
N PHE A 149 6.30 4.52 9.54
CA PHE A 149 5.34 3.40 9.56
C PHE A 149 5.36 2.58 8.27
N TRP A 150 5.44 3.25 7.12
CA TRP A 150 5.51 2.55 5.83
C TRP A 150 6.83 1.80 5.64
N LEU A 151 7.97 2.39 6.03
CA LEU A 151 9.27 1.70 6.00
C LEU A 151 9.31 0.51 6.95
N LEU A 152 8.68 0.60 8.13
CA LEU A 152 8.51 -0.54 9.02
C LEU A 152 7.68 -1.66 8.36
N SER A 153 6.61 -1.31 7.64
CA SER A 153 5.83 -2.26 6.86
C SER A 153 6.67 -2.95 5.77
N LEU A 154 7.43 -2.19 4.98
CA LEU A 154 8.31 -2.74 3.95
C LEU A 154 9.41 -3.63 4.54
N GLY A 155 10.01 -3.21 5.66
CA GLY A 155 11.03 -3.98 6.37
C GLY A 155 10.50 -5.30 6.93
N THR A 156 9.25 -5.31 7.42
CA THR A 156 8.61 -6.55 7.89
C THR A 156 8.26 -7.50 6.77
N PHE A 157 7.79 -7.02 5.61
CA PHE A 157 7.66 -7.85 4.40
C PHE A 157 9.01 -8.41 3.94
N TYR A 158 10.02 -7.56 3.88
CA TYR A 158 11.36 -7.94 3.43
C TYR A 158 11.97 -9.05 4.30
N GLY A 159 11.76 -8.98 5.62
CA GLY A 159 12.34 -9.92 6.57
C GLY A 159 11.70 -11.31 6.60
N ASP A 160 10.60 -11.53 5.86
CA ASP A 160 9.89 -12.80 5.82
C ASP A 160 9.99 -13.44 4.43
N PRO A 161 10.64 -14.61 4.27
CA PRO A 161 10.89 -15.21 2.96
C PRO A 161 9.62 -15.42 2.13
N ILE A 162 8.53 -15.83 2.76
CA ILE A 162 7.27 -16.16 2.09
C ILE A 162 6.59 -14.88 1.56
N THR A 163 6.52 -13.83 2.38
CA THR A 163 5.79 -12.61 2.05
C THR A 163 6.65 -11.52 1.43
N SER A 164 7.97 -11.69 1.38
CA SER A 164 8.91 -10.79 0.69
C SER A 164 8.59 -10.60 -0.79
N ALA A 165 8.05 -11.64 -1.45
CA ALA A 165 7.51 -11.55 -2.81
C ALA A 165 6.39 -10.51 -2.94
N GLY A 166 5.73 -10.14 -1.84
CA GLY A 166 4.74 -9.08 -1.80
C GLY A 166 5.27 -7.69 -2.09
N LEU A 167 6.57 -7.44 -1.89
CA LEU A 167 7.24 -6.18 -2.25
C LEU A 167 7.17 -5.86 -3.75
N PHE A 168 6.93 -6.87 -4.59
CA PHE A 168 6.67 -6.69 -6.01
C PHE A 168 5.50 -5.72 -6.29
N HIS A 169 4.47 -5.70 -5.44
CA HIS A 169 3.27 -4.90 -5.66
C HIS A 169 3.52 -3.39 -5.63
N PRO A 170 4.10 -2.79 -4.55
CA PRO A 170 4.43 -1.37 -4.56
C PRO A 170 5.46 -1.01 -5.64
N ILE A 171 6.41 -1.90 -5.96
CA ILE A 171 7.36 -1.66 -7.06
C ILE A 171 6.60 -1.56 -8.39
N SER A 172 5.76 -2.53 -8.70
CA SER A 172 4.96 -2.56 -9.93
C SER A 172 4.01 -1.38 -10.04
N ALA A 173 3.39 -0.97 -8.92
CA ALA A 173 2.56 0.22 -8.89
C ALA A 173 3.37 1.50 -9.16
N GLY A 174 4.60 1.60 -8.65
CA GLY A 174 5.50 2.72 -8.97
C GLY A 174 5.87 2.77 -10.46
N TYR A 175 6.14 1.62 -11.09
CA TYR A 175 6.31 1.54 -12.54
C TYR A 175 5.05 1.96 -13.31
N ALA A 176 3.88 1.45 -12.91
CA ALA A 176 2.61 1.83 -13.53
C ALA A 176 2.35 3.34 -13.42
N LEU A 177 2.65 3.95 -12.26
CA LEU A 177 2.55 5.38 -12.07
C LEU A 177 3.54 6.17 -12.93
N LEU A 178 4.78 5.70 -13.13
CA LEU A 178 5.72 6.29 -14.10
C LEU A 178 5.19 6.21 -15.54
N VAL A 179 4.50 5.12 -15.91
CA VAL A 179 3.89 4.99 -17.24
C VAL A 179 2.70 5.93 -17.42
N ILE A 180 1.87 6.09 -16.38
CA ILE A 180 0.65 6.93 -16.40
C ILE A 180 1.00 8.43 -16.32
N TYR A 181 1.90 8.82 -15.43
CA TYR A 181 2.23 10.21 -15.14
C TYR A 181 3.52 10.68 -15.80
N GLY A 182 4.55 9.83 -15.88
CA GLY A 182 5.86 10.24 -16.37
C GLY A 182 5.78 10.78 -17.79
N MET A 183 6.38 11.93 -18.06
CA MET A 183 6.42 12.51 -19.40
C MET A 183 7.68 12.08 -20.14
N ARG A 184 8.80 12.01 -19.41
CA ARG A 184 10.15 11.83 -19.98
C ARG A 184 10.65 10.40 -19.82
N THR A 185 10.27 9.75 -18.72
CA THR A 185 10.77 8.43 -18.33
C THR A 185 9.82 7.26 -18.64
N ARG A 186 8.58 7.52 -19.11
CA ARG A 186 7.52 6.48 -19.26
C ARG A 186 7.94 5.27 -20.08
N TRP A 187 8.62 5.48 -21.20
CA TRP A 187 9.00 4.39 -22.11
C TRP A 187 10.19 3.61 -21.57
N ILE A 188 11.10 4.28 -20.87
CA ILE A 188 12.19 3.62 -20.15
C ILE A 188 11.60 2.77 -19.02
N ALA A 189 10.65 3.31 -18.24
CA ALA A 189 9.95 2.59 -17.19
C ALA A 189 9.22 1.36 -17.74
N ALA A 190 8.49 1.50 -18.85
CA ALA A 190 7.81 0.38 -19.48
C ALA A 190 8.80 -0.70 -19.97
N ALA A 191 9.88 -0.29 -20.63
CA ALA A 191 10.89 -1.22 -21.14
C ALA A 191 11.62 -1.96 -20.01
N THR A 192 12.05 -1.26 -18.96
CA THR A 192 12.73 -1.90 -17.82
C THR A 192 11.79 -2.77 -17.01
N PHE A 193 10.52 -2.38 -16.84
CA PHE A 193 9.52 -3.22 -16.20
C PHE A 193 9.32 -4.53 -16.97
N LEU A 194 9.16 -4.46 -18.29
CA LEU A 194 9.01 -5.66 -19.14
C LEU A 194 10.28 -6.52 -19.12
N LEU A 195 11.47 -5.92 -19.13
CA LEU A 195 12.73 -6.65 -19.05
C LEU A 195 12.88 -7.42 -17.73
N LEU A 196 12.57 -6.76 -16.61
CA LEU A 196 12.76 -7.31 -15.27
C LEU A 196 11.66 -8.30 -14.89
N PHE A 197 10.41 -7.94 -15.15
CA PHE A 197 9.25 -8.69 -14.65
C PHE A 197 8.48 -9.44 -15.73
N GLY A 198 8.67 -9.10 -17.02
CA GLY A 198 8.03 -9.81 -18.12
C GLY A 198 8.50 -11.27 -18.22
N GLY A 199 9.80 -11.52 -18.03
CA GLY A 199 10.34 -12.89 -17.98
C GLY A 199 9.78 -13.71 -16.81
N LEU A 200 9.70 -13.12 -15.61
CA LEU A 200 9.06 -13.76 -14.45
C LEU A 200 7.59 -14.06 -14.71
N PHE A 201 6.86 -13.11 -15.31
CA PHE A 201 5.46 -13.30 -15.67
C PHE A 201 5.28 -14.47 -16.65
N VAL A 202 6.10 -14.54 -17.71
CA VAL A 202 6.06 -15.64 -18.68
C VAL A 202 6.39 -16.98 -18.00
N MET A 203 7.45 -17.03 -17.18
CA MET A 203 7.90 -18.27 -16.53
C MET A 203 6.84 -18.84 -15.58
N TYR A 204 6.26 -18.01 -14.70
CA TYR A 204 5.27 -18.46 -13.72
C TYR A 204 3.88 -18.68 -14.34
N TRP A 205 3.42 -17.79 -15.23
CA TRP A 205 2.01 -17.82 -15.68
C TRP A 205 1.78 -18.53 -17.02
N ILE A 206 2.76 -18.50 -17.94
CA ILE A 206 2.59 -19.09 -19.28
C ILE A 206 3.21 -20.48 -19.32
N VAL A 207 4.42 -20.61 -18.79
CA VAL A 207 5.17 -21.88 -18.84
C VAL A 207 4.82 -22.79 -17.68
N GLY A 208 4.27 -22.26 -16.57
CA GLY A 208 3.85 -23.05 -15.41
C GLY A 208 5.03 -23.63 -14.63
N PHE A 209 6.15 -22.90 -14.57
CA PHE A 209 7.29 -23.29 -13.74
C PHE A 209 6.95 -23.10 -12.25
N ASP A 210 6.39 -24.15 -11.63
CA ASP A 210 6.13 -24.22 -10.18
C ASP A 210 7.27 -24.96 -9.44
N THR A 211 8.51 -24.74 -9.89
CA THR A 211 9.68 -25.26 -9.19
C THR A 211 10.07 -24.30 -8.07
N TYR A 212 9.83 -24.70 -6.83
CA TYR A 212 10.35 -24.09 -5.60
C TYR A 212 11.88 -24.32 -5.48
N GLU A 213 12.62 -23.95 -6.51
CA GLU A 213 14.07 -24.04 -6.54
C GLU A 213 14.66 -22.74 -5.98
N PRO A 214 15.63 -22.80 -5.04
CA PRO A 214 16.20 -21.62 -4.38
C PRO A 214 16.78 -20.55 -5.34
N ILE A 215 17.14 -20.96 -6.56
CA ILE A 215 17.62 -20.05 -7.59
C ILE A 215 16.55 -19.04 -8.04
N PHE A 216 15.28 -19.44 -8.13
CA PHE A 216 14.19 -18.54 -8.55
C PHE A 216 13.83 -17.54 -7.46
N ASP A 217 13.97 -17.90 -6.18
CA ASP A 217 13.84 -16.98 -5.05
C ASP A 217 14.95 -15.93 -5.09
N THR A 218 16.20 -16.35 -5.35
CA THR A 218 17.36 -15.45 -5.48
C THR A 218 17.22 -14.49 -6.65
N ILE A 219 16.73 -14.99 -7.80
CA ILE A 219 16.45 -14.17 -8.98
C ILE A 219 15.34 -13.16 -8.68
N SER A 220 14.21 -13.61 -8.13
CA SER A 220 13.06 -12.76 -7.80
C SER A 220 13.45 -11.65 -6.81
N PHE A 221 14.24 -12.00 -5.80
CA PHE A 221 14.81 -11.04 -4.86
C PHE A 221 15.68 -10.00 -5.57
N SER A 222 16.64 -10.44 -6.38
CA SER A 222 17.58 -9.57 -7.09
C SER A 222 16.86 -8.65 -8.08
N VAL A 223 15.86 -9.18 -8.78
CA VAL A 223 15.00 -8.43 -9.71
C VAL A 223 14.16 -7.39 -8.97
N ASN A 224 13.60 -7.70 -7.80
CA ASN A 224 12.88 -6.72 -6.99
C ASN A 224 13.78 -5.58 -6.51
N ILE A 225 15.00 -5.88 -6.04
CA ILE A 225 15.97 -4.85 -5.64
C ILE A 225 16.38 -3.97 -6.82
N ALA A 226 16.76 -4.58 -7.95
CA ALA A 226 17.12 -3.84 -9.17
C ALA A 226 15.94 -2.99 -9.67
N GLY A 227 14.74 -3.56 -9.68
CA GLY A 227 13.51 -2.89 -10.05
C GLY A 227 13.22 -1.67 -9.18
N ALA A 228 13.36 -1.80 -7.85
CA ALA A 228 13.18 -0.69 -6.92
C ALA A 228 14.22 0.42 -7.12
N LEU A 229 15.50 0.08 -7.30
CA LEU A 229 16.57 1.06 -7.55
C LEU A 229 16.36 1.83 -8.85
N ILE A 230 16.01 1.13 -9.93
CA ILE A 230 15.70 1.76 -11.23
C ILE A 230 14.47 2.65 -11.10
N MET A 231 13.40 2.18 -10.44
CA MET A 231 12.19 2.97 -10.20
C MET A 231 12.52 4.28 -9.46
N VAL A 232 13.32 4.21 -8.39
CA VAL A 232 13.77 5.40 -7.64
C VAL A 232 14.57 6.35 -8.53
N ALA A 233 15.50 5.83 -9.34
CA ALA A 233 16.29 6.63 -10.26
C ALA A 233 15.42 7.34 -11.32
N LEU A 234 14.43 6.64 -11.87
CA LEU A 234 13.50 7.20 -12.87
C LEU A 234 12.61 8.29 -12.26
N TYR A 235 12.09 8.08 -11.04
CA TYR A 235 11.37 9.14 -10.32
C TYR A 235 12.25 10.35 -10.02
N GLY A 236 13.50 10.11 -9.59
CA GLY A 236 14.48 11.17 -9.38
C GLY A 236 14.72 12.00 -10.64
N ALA A 237 14.91 11.34 -11.78
CA ALA A 237 15.07 12.00 -13.07
C ALA A 237 13.82 12.77 -13.50
N GLU A 238 12.62 12.16 -13.41
CA GLU A 238 11.36 12.81 -13.80
C GLU A 238 11.09 14.07 -12.96
N ILE A 239 11.34 14.00 -11.65
CA ILE A 239 11.14 15.13 -10.73
C ILE A 239 12.20 16.22 -10.97
N TYR A 240 13.46 15.85 -11.16
CA TYR A 240 14.54 16.80 -11.44
C TYR A 240 14.30 17.57 -12.73
N LEU A 241 13.91 16.87 -13.79
CA LEU A 241 13.64 17.46 -15.11
C LEU A 241 12.31 18.24 -15.12
N GLY A 242 11.35 17.88 -14.26
CA GLY A 242 10.04 18.52 -14.10
C GLY A 242 9.97 19.64 -13.06
N ARG A 243 11.11 20.18 -12.62
CA ARG A 243 11.21 21.21 -11.56
C ARG A 243 10.52 22.56 -11.89
N ALA A 244 10.23 22.80 -13.17
CA ALA A 244 9.57 24.02 -13.64
C ALA A 244 8.02 23.89 -13.70
N GLU A 245 7.47 22.71 -13.38
CA GLU A 245 6.03 22.47 -13.37
C GLU A 245 5.37 23.07 -12.12
N GLU A 246 4.04 23.28 -12.17
CA GLU A 246 3.29 23.91 -11.07
C GLU A 246 3.38 23.15 -9.74
N ALA A 247 3.47 21.81 -9.80
CA ALA A 247 3.59 20.96 -8.62
C ALA A 247 5.04 20.88 -8.13
N THR A 248 5.26 21.16 -6.84
CA THR A 248 6.61 21.11 -6.25
C THR A 248 7.18 19.68 -6.23
N PRO A 249 8.51 19.50 -6.33
CA PRO A 249 9.17 18.19 -6.19
C PRO A 249 8.73 17.42 -4.94
N THR A 250 8.62 18.12 -3.82
CA THR A 250 8.20 17.55 -2.54
C THR A 250 6.76 17.04 -2.60
N ALA A 251 5.84 17.78 -3.23
CA ALA A 251 4.46 17.33 -3.40
C ALA A 251 4.36 16.06 -4.24
N LYS A 252 5.14 15.98 -5.33
CA LYS A 252 5.20 14.79 -6.20
C LYS A 252 5.69 13.55 -5.44
N LEU A 253 6.76 13.69 -4.63
CA LEU A 253 7.29 12.61 -3.80
C LEU A 253 6.29 12.16 -2.74
N ILE A 254 5.68 13.10 -2.02
CA ILE A 254 4.64 12.80 -1.02
C ILE A 254 3.48 12.02 -1.65
N ALA A 255 3.02 12.46 -2.82
CA ALA A 255 1.92 11.82 -3.51
C ALA A 255 2.26 10.38 -3.95
N LEU A 256 3.49 10.18 -4.44
CA LEU A 256 4.02 8.85 -4.74
C LEU A 256 4.02 7.97 -3.48
N PHE A 257 4.61 8.43 -2.38
CA PHE A 257 4.71 7.64 -1.15
C PHE A 257 3.34 7.30 -0.57
N SER A 258 2.38 8.24 -0.64
CA SER A 258 0.99 8.00 -0.25
C SER A 258 0.36 6.87 -1.07
N LEU A 259 0.51 6.90 -2.39
CA LEU A 259 -0.01 5.85 -3.28
C LEU A 259 0.65 4.50 -3.02
N LEU A 260 1.97 4.47 -2.90
CA LEU A 260 2.71 3.23 -2.65
C LEU A 260 2.36 2.64 -1.27
N ALA A 261 2.14 3.46 -0.25
CA ALA A 261 1.68 3.00 1.05
C ALA A 261 0.30 2.33 0.98
N TRP A 262 -0.66 2.93 0.25
CA TRP A 262 -1.97 2.30 0.03
C TRP A 262 -1.89 1.01 -0.78
N VAL A 263 -0.99 0.93 -1.77
CA VAL A 263 -0.72 -0.31 -2.50
C VAL A 263 -0.16 -1.37 -1.56
N THR A 264 0.74 -1.01 -0.64
CA THR A 264 1.24 -1.93 0.40
C THR A 264 0.12 -2.42 1.31
N VAL A 265 -0.85 -1.58 1.70
CA VAL A 265 -2.04 -2.01 2.46
C VAL A 265 -2.85 -3.07 1.70
N ALA A 266 -3.12 -2.82 0.42
CA ALA A 266 -3.89 -3.74 -0.42
C ALA A 266 -3.13 -5.05 -0.65
N ALA A 267 -1.84 -4.96 -0.97
CA ALA A 267 -0.95 -6.11 -1.15
C ALA A 267 -0.92 -6.96 0.12
N GLY A 268 -0.74 -6.36 1.29
CA GLY A 268 -0.72 -7.12 2.54
C GLY A 268 -2.00 -7.90 2.80
N GLY A 269 -3.16 -7.40 2.39
CA GLY A 269 -4.41 -8.17 2.43
C GLY A 269 -4.35 -9.47 1.62
N ARG A 270 -3.72 -9.46 0.44
CA ARG A 270 -3.51 -10.65 -0.39
C ARG A 270 -2.56 -11.64 0.27
N TRP A 271 -1.50 -11.14 0.90
CA TRP A 271 -0.44 -11.97 1.50
C TRP A 271 -0.83 -12.62 2.83
N VAL A 272 -1.83 -12.09 3.55
CA VAL A 272 -2.42 -12.75 4.72
C VAL A 272 -2.94 -14.16 4.43
N GLY A 273 -3.33 -14.46 3.19
CA GLY A 273 -3.72 -15.81 2.78
C GLY A 273 -2.58 -16.83 2.86
N PHE A 274 -1.33 -16.38 2.73
CA PHE A 274 -0.12 -17.20 2.63
C PHE A 274 0.77 -17.12 3.88
N GLY A 275 0.53 -16.16 4.78
CA GLY A 275 1.20 -16.10 6.07
C GLY A 275 0.61 -17.14 7.03
N GLY A 276 1.48 -18.00 7.57
CA GLY A 276 1.20 -18.83 8.75
C GLY A 276 1.24 -18.01 10.03
#